data_AF-A0A537GVG5-F1
#
_entry.id   AF-A0A537GVG5-F1
#
_cell.length_a   1.000
_cell.length_b   1.000
_cell.length_c   1.000
_cell.angle_alpha   90.00
_cell.angle_beta   90.00
_cell.angle_gamma   90.00
#
_symmetry.space_group_name_H-M   'P 1'
#
loop_
_entity.id
_entity.type
_entity.pdbx_description
1 polymer ?
#
loop_
_entity_poly.entity_id
_entity_poly.type
_entity_poly.pdbx_seq_one_letter_code
_entity_poly.pdbx_strand_id
1 'polypeptide(L)'
;MVASMSPFNNPVVLDILARYRSVAAMAHASSLLSWDLEINMPEAGASARGQAQSEIELLRQKMTIDLTGPVEKAEKLKALNDAEKGVVRVVKRELNYY
;
A
#
# COMPACT_ATOMS: atom_id res chain seq x y z
N MET A 1 -24.95 20.26 -6.30
CA MET A 1 -23.68 19.96 -5.60
C MET A 1 -23.84 18.59 -4.95
N VAL A 2 -23.49 17.52 -5.67
CA VAL A 2 -23.52 16.16 -5.10
C VAL A 2 -22.30 16.07 -4.20
N ALA A 3 -22.50 16.07 -2.89
CA ALA A 3 -21.44 15.64 -1.99
C ALA A 3 -21.06 14.22 -2.44
N SER A 4 -19.83 14.04 -2.93
CA SER A 4 -19.32 12.70 -3.24
C SER A 4 -19.28 11.93 -1.92
N MET A 5 -20.33 11.17 -1.64
CA MET A 5 -20.41 10.33 -0.45
C MET A 5 -19.25 9.34 -0.56
N SER A 6 -18.31 9.40 0.39
CA SER A 6 -17.18 8.48 0.42
C SER A 6 -17.71 7.04 0.36
N PRO A 7 -17.18 6.18 -0.53
CA PRO A 7 -17.61 4.77 -0.58
C PRO A 7 -17.21 4.00 0.69
N PHE A 8 -16.40 4.61 1.56
CA PHE A 8 -15.89 4.03 2.80
C PHE A 8 -16.40 4.85 4.00
N ASN A 9 -16.99 4.17 4.99
CA ASN A 9 -17.54 4.78 6.19
C ASN A 9 -17.13 4.02 7.47
N ASN A 10 -16.76 2.73 7.35
CA ASN A 10 -16.36 1.93 8.49
C ASN A 10 -15.04 2.44 9.08
N PRO A 11 -14.98 2.77 10.38
CA PRO A 11 -13.79 3.36 10.99
C PRO A 11 -12.56 2.46 10.94
N VAL A 12 -12.73 1.13 10.95
CA VAL A 12 -11.60 0.18 10.82
C VAL A 12 -11.04 0.21 9.40
N VAL A 13 -11.92 0.28 8.39
CA VAL A 13 -11.48 0.37 6.99
C VAL A 13 -10.82 1.72 6.71
N LEU A 14 -11.34 2.81 7.29
CA LEU A 14 -10.71 4.12 7.18
C LEU A 14 -9.33 4.15 7.84
N ASP A 15 -9.11 3.46 8.96
CA ASP A 15 -7.78 3.30 9.57
C ASP A 15 -6.83 2.49 8.68
N ILE A 16 -7.29 1.38 8.09
CA ILE A 16 -6.52 0.62 7.09
C ILE A 16 -6.10 1.54 5.94
N LEU A 17 -7.04 2.29 5.36
CA LEU A 17 -6.75 3.18 4.24
C LEU A 17 -5.80 4.31 4.63
N ALA A 18 -5.93 4.86 5.84
CA ALA A 18 -5.04 5.91 6.33
C ALA A 18 -3.59 5.40 6.44
N ARG A 19 -3.39 4.19 6.98
CA ARG A 19 -2.08 3.54 7.07
C ARG A 19 -1.53 3.12 5.71
N TYR A 20 -2.40 2.61 4.84
CA TYR A 20 -2.03 2.17 3.49
C TYR A 20 -1.53 3.32 2.61
N ARG A 21 -1.85 4.59 2.92
CA ARG A 21 -1.28 5.75 2.19
C ARG A 21 0.25 5.73 2.17
N SER A 22 0.90 5.34 3.27
CA SER A 22 2.36 5.25 3.33
C SER A 22 2.90 4.11 2.47
N VAL A 23 2.21 2.96 2.47
CA VAL A 23 2.52 1.82 1.58
C VAL A 23 2.42 2.24 0.11
N ALA A 24 1.34 2.92 -0.25
CA ALA A 24 1.12 3.43 -1.61
C ALA A 24 2.16 4.48 -2.01
N ALA A 25 2.56 5.37 -1.10
CA ALA A 25 3.62 6.34 -1.35
C ALA A 25 4.97 5.67 -1.63
N MET A 26 5.32 4.61 -0.91
CA MET A 26 6.54 3.83 -1.18
C MET A 26 6.48 3.12 -2.53
N ALA A 27 5.34 2.51 -2.87
CA ALA A 27 5.15 1.90 -4.19
C ALA A 27 5.27 2.93 -5.32
N HIS A 28 4.73 4.15 -5.12
CA HIS A 28 4.86 5.24 -6.08
C HIS A 28 6.31 5.70 -6.24
N ALA A 29 7.03 5.90 -5.13
CA ALA A 29 8.45 6.25 -5.16
C ALA A 29 9.29 5.17 -5.87
N SER A 30 9.07 3.90 -5.54
CA SER A 30 9.73 2.76 -6.18
C SER A 30 9.47 2.73 -7.69
N SER A 31 8.23 2.99 -8.12
CA SER A 31 7.86 3.07 -9.54
C SER A 31 8.60 4.19 -10.29
N LEU A 32 8.71 5.37 -9.67
CA LEU A 32 9.45 6.49 -10.25
C LEU A 32 10.95 6.19 -10.34
N LEU A 33 11.52 5.59 -9.30
CA LEU A 33 12.93 5.18 -9.25
C LEU A 33 13.25 4.12 -10.31
N SER A 34 12.33 3.19 -10.58
CA SER A 34 12.47 2.18 -11.63
C SER A 34 12.38 2.81 -13.01
N TRP A 35 11.38 3.67 -13.25
CA TRP A 35 11.27 4.37 -14.52
C TRP A 35 12.52 5.21 -14.83
N ASP A 36 13.01 5.95 -13.83
CA ASP A 36 14.21 6.76 -13.97
C ASP A 36 15.47 5.91 -14.21
N LEU A 37 15.57 4.75 -13.56
CA LEU A 37 16.66 3.78 -13.78
C LEU A 37 16.74 3.33 -15.25
N GLU A 38 15.59 3.05 -15.86
CA GLU A 38 15.52 2.55 -17.23
C GLU A 38 15.72 3.64 -18.29
N ILE A 39 15.31 4.88 -18.01
CA ILE A 39 15.24 5.94 -19.04
C ILE A 39 16.36 6.97 -18.93
N ASN A 40 16.69 7.45 -17.73
CA ASN A 40 17.56 8.60 -17.55
C ASN A 40 18.86 8.29 -16.80
N MET A 41 18.88 7.24 -15.98
CA MET A 41 19.99 6.96 -15.08
C MET A 41 21.27 6.60 -15.84
N PRO A 42 22.40 7.27 -15.56
CA PRO A 42 23.71 6.83 -16.02
C PRO A 42 24.05 5.46 -15.41
N GLU A 43 24.71 4.58 -16.17
CA GLU A 43 25.08 3.22 -15.72
C GLU A 43 25.85 3.22 -14.39
N ALA A 44 26.74 4.21 -14.18
CA ALA A 44 27.50 4.36 -12.95
C ALA A 44 26.62 4.54 -11.68
N GLY A 45 25.37 5.02 -11.83
CA GLY A 45 24.41 5.19 -10.74
C GLY A 45 23.55 3.96 -10.44
N ALA A 46 23.55 2.94 -11.32
CA ALA A 46 22.63 1.82 -11.23
C ALA A 46 22.77 1.01 -9.93
N SER A 47 24.01 0.82 -9.46
CA SER A 47 24.26 0.07 -8.22
C SER A 47 23.69 0.77 -6.98
N ALA A 48 23.92 2.08 -6.85
CA ALA A 48 23.38 2.88 -5.75
C ALA A 48 21.84 2.95 -5.79
N ARG A 49 21.26 3.05 -6.99
CA ARG A 49 19.80 3.01 -7.20
C ARG A 49 19.21 1.67 -6.77
N GLY A 50 19.84 0.55 -7.14
CA GLY A 50 19.40 -0.78 -6.72
C GLY A 50 19.40 -0.95 -5.20
N GLN A 51 20.44 -0.46 -4.51
CA GLN A 51 20.48 -0.46 -3.05
C GLN A 51 19.34 0.38 -2.44
N ALA A 52 19.14 1.61 -2.91
CA ALA A 52 18.06 2.46 -2.41
C ALA A 52 16.67 1.83 -2.62
N GLN A 53 16.44 1.20 -3.78
CA GLN A 53 15.19 0.48 -4.05
C GLN A 53 15.00 -0.70 -3.10
N SER A 54 16.05 -1.46 -2.80
CA SER A 54 15.95 -2.59 -1.84
C SER A 54 15.53 -2.13 -0.44
N GLU A 55 16.05 -1.01 0.05
CA GLU A 55 15.67 -0.45 1.35
C GLU A 55 14.22 0.06 1.35
N ILE A 56 13.78 0.70 0.26
CA ILE A 56 12.38 1.14 0.09
C ILE A 56 11.43 -0.06 0.09
N GLU A 57 11.77 -1.14 -0.63
CA GLU A 57 10.94 -2.34 -0.66
C GLU A 57 10.88 -3.03 0.70
N LEU A 58 11.98 -3.08 1.45
CA LEU A 58 12.00 -3.62 2.82
C LEU A 58 11.12 -2.78 3.76
N LEU A 59 11.17 -1.46 3.66
CA LEU A 59 10.31 -0.56 4.43
C LEU A 59 8.83 -0.75 4.03
N ARG A 60 8.54 -0.87 2.74
CA ARG A 60 7.19 -1.12 2.23
C ARG A 60 6.65 -2.43 2.75
N GLN A 61 7.44 -3.50 2.73
CA GLN A 61 7.07 -4.80 3.31
C GLN A 61 6.70 -4.67 4.79
N LYS A 62 7.55 -4.03 5.61
CA LYS A 62 7.28 -3.83 7.05
C LYS A 62 5.95 -3.09 7.26
N MET A 63 5.74 -1.99 6.54
CA MET A 63 4.49 -1.21 6.61
C MET A 63 3.28 -2.01 6.16
N THR A 64 3.40 -2.89 5.16
CA THR A 64 2.31 -3.77 4.76
C THR A 64 1.99 -4.79 5.85
N ILE A 65 3.00 -5.45 6.44
CA ILE A 65 2.83 -6.43 7.53
C ILE A 65 2.15 -5.79 8.75
N ASP A 66 2.45 -4.53 9.06
CA ASP A 66 1.80 -3.78 10.15
C ASP A 66 0.27 -3.61 9.96
N LEU A 67 -0.26 -3.86 8.76
CA LEU A 67 -1.70 -3.87 8.49
C LEU A 67 -2.40 -5.16 8.92
N THR A 68 -1.67 -6.22 9.31
CA THR A 68 -2.25 -7.53 9.67
C THR A 68 -3.34 -7.41 10.73
N GLY A 69 -3.05 -6.77 11.86
CA GLY A 69 -4.03 -6.60 12.94
C GLY A 69 -5.30 -5.85 12.52
N PRO A 70 -5.20 -4.67 11.89
CA PRO A 70 -6.35 -3.96 11.33
C PRO A 70 -7.17 -4.80 10.34
N VAL A 71 -6.52 -5.54 9.43
CA VAL A 71 -7.18 -6.40 8.45
C VAL A 71 -7.93 -7.54 9.14
N GLU A 72 -7.30 -8.28 10.05
CA GLU A 72 -7.95 -9.35 10.81
C GLU A 72 -9.16 -8.85 11.62
N LYS A 73 -9.07 -7.63 12.16
CA LYS A 73 -10.19 -6.98 12.83
C LYS A 73 -11.32 -6.70 11.85
N ALA A 74 -11.02 -6.20 10.65
CA ALA A 74 -12.01 -5.91 9.63
C ALA A 74 -12.72 -7.18 9.12
N GLU A 75 -12.01 -8.31 9.01
CA GLU A 75 -12.59 -9.59 8.57
C GLU A 75 -13.68 -10.12 9.52
N LYS A 76 -13.62 -9.77 10.80
CA LYS A 76 -14.61 -10.17 11.81
C LYS A 76 -15.87 -9.29 11.77
N LEU A 77 -15.88 -8.21 10.99
CA LEU A 77 -17.02 -7.30 10.89
C LEU A 77 -18.06 -7.84 9.91
N LYS A 78 -19.31 -7.97 10.37
CA LYS A 78 -20.44 -8.45 9.55
C LYS A 78 -21.04 -7.36 8.64
N ALA A 79 -20.76 -6.09 8.91
CA ALA A 79 -21.42 -4.94 8.29
C ALA A 79 -20.43 -4.08 7.47
N LEU A 80 -19.71 -4.69 6.55
CA LEU A 80 -18.93 -3.97 5.53
C LEU A 80 -19.75 -3.87 4.24
N ASN A 81 -19.68 -2.71 3.57
CA ASN A 81 -20.21 -2.58 2.22
C ASN A 81 -19.27 -3.26 1.20
N ASP A 82 -19.68 -3.37 -0.06
CA ASP A 82 -18.91 -4.12 -1.06
C ASP A 82 -17.58 -3.44 -1.43
N ALA A 83 -17.49 -2.11 -1.40
CA ALA A 83 -16.24 -1.39 -1.60
C ALA A 83 -15.25 -1.67 -0.45
N GLU A 84 -15.74 -1.64 0.79
CA GLU A 84 -14.96 -1.94 2.00
C GLU A 84 -14.48 -3.39 2.04
N LYS A 85 -15.35 -4.35 1.68
CA LYS A 85 -14.93 -5.77 1.50
C LYS A 85 -13.84 -5.88 0.43
N GLY A 86 -13.93 -5.08 -0.64
CA GLY A 86 -12.91 -4.99 -1.68
C GLY A 86 -11.56 -4.56 -1.12
N VAL A 87 -11.52 -3.50 -0.29
CA VAL A 87 -10.30 -3.04 0.38
C VAL A 87 -9.70 -4.14 1.23
N VAL A 88 -10.48 -4.75 2.13
CA VAL A 88 -10.00 -5.82 3.02
C VAL A 88 -9.44 -7.00 2.21
N ARG A 89 -10.13 -7.41 1.15
CA ARG A 89 -9.70 -8.53 0.28
C ARG A 89 -8.37 -8.23 -0.42
N VAL A 90 -8.21 -7.03 -0.97
CA VAL A 90 -6.99 -6.66 -1.71
C VAL A 90 -5.81 -6.53 -0.76
N VAL A 91 -5.97 -5.82 0.36
CA VAL A 91 -4.89 -5.65 1.34
C VAL A 91 -4.52 -7.00 1.97
N LYS A 92 -5.48 -7.87 2.27
CA LYS A 92 -5.21 -9.24 2.72
C LYS A 92 -4.43 -10.05 1.69
N ARG A 93 -4.78 -9.92 0.41
CA ARG A 93 -4.03 -10.59 -0.66
C ARG A 93 -2.58 -10.11 -0.68
N GLU A 94 -2.32 -8.82 -0.51
CA GLU A 94 -0.95 -8.30 -0.41
C GLU A 94 -0.20 -8.88 0.79
N LEU A 95 -0.85 -8.98 1.95
CA LEU A 95 -0.27 -9.63 3.13
C LEU A 95 0.13 -11.08 2.89
N ASN A 96 -0.55 -11.83 2.03
CA ASN A 96 -0.19 -13.22 1.73
C ASN A 96 1.11 -13.36 0.89
N TYR A 97 1.59 -12.28 0.29
CA TYR A 97 2.84 -12.26 -0.49
C TYR A 97 4.05 -11.77 0.33
N TYR A 98 3.84 -11.36 1.59
CA TYR A 98 4.89 -10.97 2.54
C TYR A 98 4.94 -11.91 3.73
#